data_AF-A0AA42GV87-F1
#
_entry.id   AF-A0AA42GV87-F1
#
_cell.length_a   1.000
_cell.length_b   1.000
_cell.length_c   1.000
_cell.angle_alpha   90.00
_cell.angle_beta   90.00
_cell.angle_gamma   90.00
#
_symmetry.space_group_name_H-M   'P 1'
#
loop_
_entity.id
_entity.type
_entity.pdbx_description
1 polymer ?
#
loop_
_entity_poly.entity_id
_entity_poly.type
_entity_poly.pdbx_seq_one_letter_code
_entity_poly.pdbx_strand_id
1 'polypeptide(L)'
;MRVVCVGGGIVGMLSTLFLARAGIDVVLTEIGSFGGESSWAGGGIVSPLYPWRYDSAVTALARWSQAFYPILARQLHVQANLDPEVYVSGLYWLDLDDDADALAWSEREGAGLEQVDIRSVRLAVPALALDYERAIYMANAANVRNPRLLKALRHALQSMPNVSLREHCDVTGFIRSGCRISGVHSSHGDIHADQVVVCAGAWSGNLMSGLGPVLPIAPVKGQMILYKCSKDFLSSMVLMRGRYAIPRRDGHILVGSTLEYVGFDKTPTDEALQCLRASAEQLLPALAGSPVVGHWAGLRPGSPHGVPFIGGVPAFPGLWLNCGHYRNGLVLAPASCQLLADLILGREPIVDPAPYCPAGRFG
;
A
#
# COMPACT_ATOMS: atom_id res chain seq x y z
N MET A 1 -3.24 -23.66 -16.08
CA MET A 1 -2.03 -22.87 -15.79
C MET A 1 -1.97 -22.69 -14.29
N ARG A 2 -0.81 -22.91 -13.67
CA ARG A 2 -0.56 -22.74 -12.25
C ARG A 2 0.41 -21.59 -12.00
N VAL A 3 0.07 -20.73 -11.05
CA VAL A 3 0.88 -19.58 -10.63
C VAL A 3 1.26 -19.70 -9.17
N VAL A 4 2.50 -19.38 -8.82
CA VAL A 4 2.92 -19.16 -7.43
C VAL A 4 3.15 -17.68 -7.20
N CYS A 5 2.45 -17.08 -6.24
CA CYS A 5 2.70 -15.73 -5.76
C CYS A 5 3.51 -15.83 -4.45
N VAL A 6 4.65 -15.14 -4.39
CA VAL A 6 5.55 -15.13 -3.24
C VAL A 6 5.44 -13.80 -2.49
N GLY A 7 4.94 -13.84 -1.26
CA GLY A 7 4.72 -12.68 -0.41
C GLY A 7 3.23 -12.39 -0.21
N GLY A 8 2.77 -12.52 1.02
CA GLY A 8 1.38 -12.45 1.45
C GLY A 8 0.88 -11.07 1.86
N GLY A 9 1.50 -10.00 1.37
CA GLY A 9 1.02 -8.63 1.56
C GLY A 9 -0.20 -8.31 0.69
N ILE A 10 -0.66 -7.06 0.74
CA ILE A 10 -1.81 -6.57 -0.04
C ILE A 10 -1.64 -6.84 -1.55
N VAL A 11 -0.42 -6.67 -2.07
CA VAL A 11 -0.09 -6.90 -3.48
C VAL A 11 -0.16 -8.39 -3.84
N GLY A 12 0.37 -9.27 -3.01
CA GLY A 12 0.28 -10.72 -3.25
C GLY A 12 -1.15 -11.25 -3.14
N MET A 13 -1.90 -10.78 -2.14
CA MET A 13 -3.31 -11.16 -1.98
C MET A 13 -4.17 -10.70 -3.15
N LEU A 14 -4.01 -9.46 -3.63
CA LEU A 14 -4.78 -8.95 -4.76
C LEU A 14 -4.35 -9.56 -6.10
N SER A 15 -3.05 -9.82 -6.29
CA SER A 15 -2.57 -10.57 -7.47
C SER A 15 -3.20 -11.96 -7.50
N THR A 16 -3.20 -12.65 -6.36
CA THR A 16 -3.88 -13.95 -6.20
C THR A 16 -5.37 -13.84 -6.49
N LEU A 17 -6.06 -12.85 -5.93
CA LEU A 17 -7.50 -12.66 -6.11
C LEU A 17 -7.88 -12.48 -7.58
N PHE A 18 -7.17 -11.61 -8.31
CA PHE A 18 -7.50 -11.31 -9.70
C PHE A 18 -7.14 -12.45 -10.65
N LEU A 19 -5.99 -13.11 -10.45
CA LEU A 19 -5.64 -14.31 -11.21
C LEU A 19 -6.63 -15.45 -10.94
N ALA A 20 -6.98 -15.69 -9.67
CA ALA A 20 -7.92 -16.75 -9.32
C ALA A 20 -9.33 -16.48 -9.83
N ARG A 21 -9.79 -15.22 -9.85
CA ARG A 21 -11.06 -14.82 -10.48
C ARG A 21 -11.07 -15.06 -12.00
N ALA A 22 -9.91 -15.07 -12.63
CA ALA A 22 -9.75 -15.44 -14.04
C ALA A 22 -9.64 -16.96 -14.27
N GLY A 23 -9.84 -17.79 -13.23
CA GLY A 23 -9.82 -19.25 -13.33
C GLY A 23 -8.43 -19.88 -13.24
N ILE A 24 -7.41 -19.12 -12.82
CA ILE A 24 -6.04 -19.62 -12.68
C ILE A 24 -5.86 -20.31 -11.33
N ASP A 25 -5.16 -21.44 -11.30
CA ASP A 25 -4.76 -22.10 -10.05
C ASP A 25 -3.60 -21.33 -9.41
N VAL A 26 -3.80 -20.78 -8.21
CA VAL A 26 -2.79 -19.95 -7.54
C VAL A 26 -2.40 -20.53 -6.19
N VAL A 27 -1.09 -20.65 -5.97
CA VAL A 27 -0.52 -20.86 -4.63
C VAL A 27 0.03 -19.52 -4.15
N LEU A 28 -0.45 -19.01 -3.02
CA LEU A 28 0.10 -17.83 -2.36
C LEU A 28 0.92 -18.25 -1.14
N THR A 29 2.19 -17.90 -1.12
CA THR A 29 3.10 -18.19 0.01
C THR A 29 3.44 -16.93 0.80
N GLU A 30 3.67 -17.09 2.10
CA GLU A 30 4.07 -16.04 3.03
C GLU A 30 5.00 -16.64 4.09
N ILE A 31 6.13 -15.96 4.36
CA ILE A 31 7.14 -16.40 5.32
C ILE A 31 6.63 -16.34 6.76
N GLY A 32 5.77 -15.38 7.09
CA GLY A 32 5.11 -15.24 8.38
C GLY A 32 3.61 -15.49 8.28
N SER A 33 2.83 -14.54 8.80
CA SER A 33 1.38 -14.51 8.62
C SER A 33 0.98 -13.51 7.55
N PHE A 34 -0.11 -13.82 6.87
CA PHE A 34 -0.67 -13.02 5.80
C PHE A 34 -0.93 -11.57 6.24
N GLY A 35 -0.40 -10.62 5.45
CA GLY A 35 -0.56 -9.19 5.68
C GLY A 35 0.27 -8.61 6.82
N GLY A 36 1.13 -9.39 7.51
CA GLY A 36 1.80 -8.99 8.75
C GLY A 36 2.87 -7.90 8.65
N GLU A 37 3.25 -7.49 7.44
CA GLU A 37 4.32 -6.51 7.21
C GLU A 37 3.76 -5.10 6.89
N SER A 38 4.34 -4.40 5.92
CA SER A 38 3.96 -3.02 5.54
C SER A 38 2.50 -2.82 5.17
N SER A 39 1.84 -3.90 4.71
CA SER A 39 0.42 -3.87 4.36
C SER A 39 -0.46 -3.62 5.58
N TRP A 40 -0.13 -4.19 6.75
CA TRP A 40 -0.83 -3.94 8.00
C TRP A 40 -0.42 -2.58 8.60
N ALA A 41 0.88 -2.28 8.57
CA ALA A 41 1.46 -1.15 9.30
C ALA A 41 1.09 0.24 8.75
N GLY A 42 0.72 0.34 7.47
CA GLY A 42 0.49 1.63 6.80
C GLY A 42 -0.75 2.41 7.27
N GLY A 43 -0.81 3.68 6.85
CA GLY A 43 -1.91 4.60 7.21
C GLY A 43 -3.27 4.26 6.59
N GLY A 44 -3.30 3.52 5.49
CA GLY A 44 -4.55 3.18 4.81
C GLY A 44 -5.19 4.34 4.04
N ILE A 45 -4.42 5.37 3.68
CA ILE A 45 -4.91 6.46 2.82
C ILE A 45 -5.08 5.90 1.40
N VAL A 46 -6.26 6.09 0.81
CA VAL A 46 -6.57 5.72 -0.57
C VAL A 46 -6.20 6.90 -1.48
N SER A 47 -4.97 7.38 -1.35
CA SER A 47 -4.38 8.45 -2.15
C SER A 47 -2.88 8.49 -1.89
N PRO A 48 -2.04 8.81 -2.89
CA PRO A 48 -0.69 9.26 -2.61
C PRO A 48 -0.72 10.47 -1.66
N LEU A 49 0.26 10.57 -0.75
CA LEU A 49 0.24 11.63 0.28
C LEU A 49 0.33 13.04 -0.32
N TYR A 50 1.06 13.18 -1.42
CA TYR A 50 1.24 14.42 -2.19
C TYR A 50 1.20 14.05 -3.68
N PRO A 51 0.02 13.82 -4.27
CA PRO A 51 -0.10 13.25 -5.62
C PRO A 51 0.68 14.00 -6.70
N TRP A 52 0.71 15.33 -6.63
CA TRP A 52 1.41 16.21 -7.58
C TRP A 52 2.95 16.12 -7.54
N ARG A 53 3.52 15.46 -6.51
CA ARG A 53 4.96 15.24 -6.37
C ARG A 53 5.43 13.90 -6.94
N TYR A 54 4.53 13.13 -7.54
CA TYR A 54 4.83 11.82 -8.11
C TYR A 54 4.81 11.83 -9.64
N ASP A 55 5.50 10.85 -10.21
CA ASP A 55 5.46 10.57 -11.64
C ASP A 55 4.02 10.29 -12.13
N SER A 56 3.73 10.65 -13.38
CA SER A 56 2.47 10.31 -14.05
C SER A 56 2.12 8.82 -13.99
N ALA A 57 3.12 7.94 -13.99
CA ALA A 57 2.94 6.49 -13.83
C ALA A 57 2.33 6.13 -12.46
N VAL A 58 2.70 6.82 -11.39
CA VAL A 58 2.06 6.63 -10.08
C VAL A 58 0.65 7.18 -10.09
N THR A 59 0.44 8.34 -10.71
CA THR A 59 -0.88 8.97 -10.86
C THR A 59 -1.87 8.06 -11.61
N ALA A 60 -1.45 7.43 -12.71
CA ALA A 60 -2.29 6.53 -13.50
C ALA A 60 -2.81 5.33 -12.68
N LEU A 61 -1.92 4.65 -11.94
CA LEU A 61 -2.31 3.54 -11.05
C LEU A 61 -3.19 4.01 -9.89
N ALA A 62 -2.87 5.17 -9.31
CA ALA A 62 -3.61 5.73 -8.17
C ALA A 62 -5.04 6.10 -8.56
N ARG A 63 -5.23 6.81 -9.69
CA ARG A 63 -6.55 7.22 -10.20
C ARG A 63 -7.46 6.00 -10.38
N TRP A 64 -6.97 4.96 -11.06
CA TRP A 64 -7.75 3.75 -11.28
C TRP A 64 -8.13 3.07 -9.95
N SER A 65 -7.14 2.91 -9.06
CA SER A 65 -7.34 2.22 -7.79
C SER A 65 -8.31 2.97 -6.86
N GLN A 66 -8.23 4.30 -6.80
CA GLN A 66 -9.13 5.15 -6.01
C GLN A 66 -10.60 4.90 -6.37
N ALA A 67 -10.91 4.86 -7.66
CA ALA A 67 -12.26 4.56 -8.15
C ALA A 67 -12.67 3.10 -7.83
N PHE A 68 -11.72 2.18 -7.82
CA PHE A 68 -11.99 0.75 -7.60
C PHE A 68 -12.16 0.36 -6.12
N TYR A 69 -11.53 1.08 -5.18
CA TYR A 69 -11.56 0.72 -3.75
C TYR A 69 -12.97 0.53 -3.15
N PRO A 70 -13.95 1.41 -3.42
CA PRO A 70 -15.32 1.20 -2.96
C PRO A 70 -15.97 -0.07 -3.54
N ILE A 71 -15.64 -0.42 -4.78
CA ILE A 71 -16.11 -1.64 -5.43
C ILE A 71 -15.48 -2.87 -4.76
N LEU A 72 -14.16 -2.85 -4.57
CA LEU A 72 -13.42 -3.91 -3.87
C LEU A 72 -13.99 -4.13 -2.47
N ALA A 73 -14.25 -3.05 -1.73
CA ALA A 73 -14.80 -3.14 -0.37
C ALA A 73 -16.15 -3.85 -0.35
N ARG A 74 -17.07 -3.49 -1.26
CA ARG A 74 -18.37 -4.15 -1.38
C ARG A 74 -18.24 -5.61 -1.77
N GLN A 75 -17.39 -5.93 -2.74
CA GLN A 75 -17.16 -7.30 -3.17
C GLN A 75 -16.63 -8.17 -2.03
N LEU A 76 -15.64 -7.67 -1.28
CA LEU A 76 -15.09 -8.39 -0.13
C LEU A 76 -16.10 -8.51 1.00
N HIS A 77 -16.92 -7.47 1.24
CA HIS A 77 -17.96 -7.54 2.26
C HIS A 77 -19.00 -8.63 1.94
N VAL A 78 -19.45 -8.73 0.68
CA VAL A 78 -20.38 -9.77 0.23
C VAL A 78 -19.73 -11.16 0.29
N GLN A 79 -18.50 -11.28 -0.21
CA GLN A 79 -17.82 -12.58 -0.31
C GLN A 79 -17.36 -13.12 1.03
N ALA A 80 -16.87 -12.26 1.94
CA ALA A 80 -16.25 -12.66 3.18
C ALA A 80 -17.05 -12.32 4.45
N ASN A 81 -18.20 -11.66 4.32
CA ASN A 81 -18.99 -11.15 5.43
C ASN A 81 -18.15 -10.31 6.43
N LEU A 82 -17.18 -9.56 5.90
CA LEU A 82 -16.26 -8.72 6.68
C LEU A 82 -16.14 -7.37 5.98
N ASP A 83 -16.59 -6.29 6.63
CA ASP A 83 -16.41 -4.92 6.10
C ASP A 83 -14.93 -4.52 6.19
N PRO A 84 -14.25 -4.19 5.07
CA PRO A 84 -12.88 -3.65 5.09
C PRO A 84 -12.78 -2.24 5.69
N GLU A 85 -13.92 -1.57 5.89
CA GLU A 85 -14.05 -0.17 6.33
C GLU A 85 -13.33 0.80 5.38
N VAL A 86 -13.62 0.69 4.08
CA VAL A 86 -13.29 1.75 3.11
C VAL A 86 -14.37 2.82 3.18
N TYR A 87 -13.99 4.05 3.48
CA TYR A 87 -14.92 5.17 3.48
C TYR A 87 -14.23 6.49 3.14
N VAL A 88 -15.01 7.40 2.55
CA VAL A 88 -14.56 8.76 2.25
C VAL A 88 -14.56 9.56 3.55
N SER A 89 -13.41 10.15 3.87
CA SER A 89 -13.27 11.09 5.00
C SER A 89 -12.85 12.48 4.54
N GLY A 90 -12.39 12.60 3.30
CA GLY A 90 -11.64 13.76 2.84
C GLY A 90 -10.22 13.80 3.41
N LEU A 91 -9.41 14.70 2.84
CA LEU A 91 -8.05 14.99 3.25
C LEU A 91 -7.78 16.49 3.13
N TYR A 92 -7.39 17.11 4.24
CA TYR A 92 -6.89 18.48 4.26
C TYR A 92 -5.36 18.49 4.28
N TRP A 93 -4.75 19.22 3.35
CA TRP A 93 -3.37 19.67 3.45
C TRP A 93 -3.36 21.06 4.06
N LEU A 94 -2.73 21.20 5.22
CA LEU A 94 -2.65 22.45 5.98
C LEU A 94 -1.36 23.18 5.62
N ASP A 95 -1.44 24.51 5.48
CA ASP A 95 -0.31 25.41 5.20
C ASP A 95 0.72 24.84 4.21
N LEU A 96 0.20 24.37 3.07
CA LEU A 96 1.02 23.76 2.04
C LEU A 96 1.92 24.81 1.37
N ASP A 97 3.21 24.49 1.26
CA ASP A 97 4.20 25.39 0.66
C ASP A 97 4.07 25.49 -0.88
N ASP A 98 3.66 24.40 -1.51
CA ASP A 98 3.50 24.22 -2.97
C ASP A 98 2.02 24.10 -3.39
N ASP A 99 1.17 24.97 -2.82
CA ASP A 99 -0.28 25.00 -3.10
C ASP A 99 -0.60 25.27 -4.59
N ALA A 100 0.13 26.18 -5.24
CA ALA A 100 -0.03 26.47 -6.65
C ALA A 100 0.24 25.24 -7.54
N ASP A 101 1.28 24.46 -7.24
CA ASP A 101 1.62 23.24 -7.99
C ASP A 101 0.55 22.16 -7.79
N ALA A 102 0.03 22.03 -6.57
CA ALA A 102 -1.04 21.10 -6.24
C ALA A 102 -2.32 21.41 -7.02
N LEU A 103 -2.74 22.68 -7.06
CA LEU A 103 -3.94 23.12 -7.78
C LEU A 103 -3.76 22.98 -9.29
N ALA A 104 -2.61 23.38 -9.85
CA ALA A 104 -2.33 23.22 -11.28
C ALA A 104 -2.29 21.74 -11.69
N TRP A 105 -1.72 20.86 -10.85
CA TRP A 105 -1.78 19.41 -11.06
C TRP A 105 -3.23 18.89 -11.02
N SER A 106 -4.02 19.36 -10.06
CA SER A 106 -5.41 18.96 -9.93
C SER A 106 -6.25 19.33 -11.15
N GLU A 107 -6.05 20.52 -11.72
CA GLU A 107 -6.72 20.94 -12.95
C GLU A 107 -6.35 20.03 -14.13
N ARG A 108 -5.05 19.72 -14.31
CA ARG A 108 -4.59 18.83 -15.39
C ARG A 108 -5.12 17.39 -15.24
N GLU A 109 -5.12 16.88 -14.01
CA GLU A 109 -5.49 15.49 -13.72
C GLU A 109 -6.98 15.32 -13.37
N GLY A 110 -7.77 16.39 -13.32
CA GLY A 110 -9.16 16.36 -12.86
C GLY A 110 -9.33 15.81 -11.44
N ALA A 111 -8.40 16.12 -10.54
CA ALA A 111 -8.31 15.50 -9.21
C ALA A 111 -9.26 16.13 -8.16
N GLY A 112 -9.84 17.29 -8.45
CA GLY A 112 -10.80 17.96 -7.57
C GLY A 112 -10.21 18.47 -6.25
N LEU A 113 -8.94 18.89 -6.26
CA LEU A 113 -8.37 19.68 -5.17
C LEU A 113 -8.91 21.11 -5.20
N GLU A 114 -9.32 21.59 -4.04
CA GLU A 114 -9.87 22.93 -3.87
C GLU A 114 -9.16 23.65 -2.72
N GLN A 115 -8.84 24.93 -2.91
CA GLN A 115 -8.47 25.80 -1.80
C GLN A 115 -9.73 26.11 -0.99
N VAL A 116 -9.66 25.98 0.33
CA VAL A 116 -10.81 26.17 1.23
C VAL A 116 -10.51 27.20 2.31
N ASP A 117 -11.54 27.91 2.76
CA ASP A 117 -11.43 28.82 3.90
C ASP A 117 -11.10 28.04 5.17
N ILE A 118 -9.99 28.39 5.82
CA ILE A 118 -9.53 27.74 7.05
C ILE A 118 -10.56 27.80 8.18
N ARG A 119 -11.44 28.82 8.19
CA ARG A 119 -12.55 28.91 9.15
C ARG A 119 -13.54 27.76 8.97
N SER A 120 -13.86 27.40 7.73
CA SER A 120 -14.72 26.27 7.41
C SER A 120 -14.06 24.95 7.80
N VAL A 121 -12.74 24.83 7.65
CA VAL A 121 -11.98 23.65 8.09
C VAL A 121 -12.06 23.48 9.61
N ARG A 122 -11.89 24.56 10.39
CA ARG A 122 -12.00 24.52 11.86
C ARG A 122 -13.39 24.13 12.34
N LEU A 123 -14.45 24.55 11.63
CA LEU A 123 -15.82 24.10 11.91
C LEU A 123 -16.00 22.62 11.60
N ALA A 124 -15.43 22.14 10.49
CA ALA A 124 -15.52 20.73 10.08
C ALA A 124 -14.65 19.79 10.92
N VAL A 125 -13.53 20.29 11.45
CA VAL A 125 -12.55 19.56 12.29
C VAL A 125 -12.28 20.35 13.58
N PRO A 126 -13.18 20.31 14.58
CA PRO A 126 -13.06 21.11 15.80
C PRO A 126 -11.81 20.82 16.63
N ALA A 127 -11.23 19.62 16.49
CA ALA A 127 -10.01 19.22 17.21
C ALA A 127 -8.71 19.80 16.59
N LEU A 128 -8.79 20.44 15.42
CA LEU A 128 -7.64 21.01 14.71
C LEU A 128 -7.05 22.20 15.48
N ALA A 129 -5.72 22.34 15.46
CA ALA A 129 -5.06 23.53 15.97
C ALA A 129 -5.48 24.82 15.24
N LEU A 130 -5.36 25.96 15.93
CA LEU A 130 -5.87 27.25 15.46
C LEU A 130 -4.83 28.10 14.71
N ASP A 131 -3.58 27.66 14.65
CA ASP A 131 -2.44 28.37 14.07
C ASP A 131 -2.29 28.17 12.56
N TYR A 132 -3.03 27.24 11.96
CA TYR A 132 -3.08 27.08 10.50
C TYR A 132 -3.84 28.22 9.83
N GLU A 133 -3.37 28.67 8.66
CA GLU A 133 -3.95 29.81 7.93
C GLU A 133 -4.55 29.42 6.58
N ARG A 134 -4.02 28.36 5.95
CA ARG A 134 -4.41 27.91 4.61
C ARG A 134 -4.69 26.42 4.60
N ALA A 135 -5.59 26.00 3.71
CA ALA A 135 -5.83 24.59 3.45
C ALA A 135 -6.21 24.32 2.00
N ILE A 136 -5.74 23.18 1.48
CA ILE A 136 -6.25 22.53 0.28
C ILE A 136 -7.01 21.27 0.70
N TYR A 137 -8.12 21.00 0.05
CA TYR A 137 -9.00 19.88 0.36
C TYR A 137 -9.20 18.95 -0.83
N MET A 138 -9.12 17.64 -0.59
CA MET A 138 -9.60 16.60 -1.49
C MET A 138 -10.84 15.95 -0.88
N ALA A 139 -12.01 16.28 -1.39
CA ALA A 139 -13.29 15.82 -0.83
C ALA A 139 -13.50 14.30 -0.93
N ASN A 140 -13.08 13.70 -2.05
CA ASN A 140 -13.27 12.28 -2.33
C ASN A 140 -12.17 11.38 -1.74
N ALA A 141 -11.21 11.93 -0.99
CA ALA A 141 -10.15 11.14 -0.39
C ALA A 141 -10.74 10.13 0.62
N ALA A 142 -10.47 8.85 0.36
CA ALA A 142 -10.89 7.77 1.23
C ALA A 142 -9.76 7.25 2.09
N ASN A 143 -10.12 6.57 3.17
CA ASN A 143 -9.22 5.73 3.94
C ASN A 143 -9.82 4.34 4.13
N VAL A 144 -8.95 3.37 4.40
CA VAL A 144 -9.29 1.98 4.70
C VAL A 144 -8.67 1.55 6.02
N ARG A 145 -9.35 0.64 6.73
CA ARG A 145 -8.77 -0.03 7.90
C ARG A 145 -7.93 -1.23 7.43
N ASN A 146 -6.64 -1.03 7.22
CA ASN A 146 -5.69 -2.05 6.74
C ASN A 146 -5.89 -3.46 7.32
N PRO A 147 -5.92 -3.68 8.65
CA PRO A 147 -6.10 -5.03 9.21
C PRO A 147 -7.43 -5.67 8.81
N ARG A 148 -8.50 -4.88 8.64
CA ARG A 148 -9.81 -5.39 8.20
C ARG A 148 -9.83 -5.74 6.72
N LEU A 149 -9.21 -4.91 5.89
CA LEU A 149 -9.03 -5.20 4.46
C LEU A 149 -8.26 -6.51 4.25
N LEU A 150 -7.13 -6.68 4.95
CA LEU A 150 -6.30 -7.88 4.84
C LEU A 150 -7.04 -9.13 5.35
N LYS A 151 -7.79 -9.00 6.45
CA LYS A 151 -8.63 -10.09 6.97
C LYS A 151 -9.73 -10.49 5.97
N ALA A 152 -10.42 -9.51 5.39
CA ALA A 152 -11.46 -9.76 4.39
C ALA A 152 -10.89 -10.39 3.11
N LEU A 153 -9.73 -9.93 2.65
CA LEU A 153 -9.02 -10.53 1.51
C LEU A 153 -8.61 -11.97 1.79
N ARG A 154 -7.98 -12.25 2.94
CA ARG A 154 -7.60 -13.62 3.32
C ARG A 154 -8.81 -14.54 3.32
N HIS A 155 -9.92 -14.11 3.91
CA HIS A 155 -11.13 -14.94 3.97
C HIS A 155 -11.76 -15.14 2.58
N ALA A 156 -11.78 -14.10 1.74
CA ALA A 156 -12.21 -14.22 0.35
C ALA A 156 -11.34 -15.24 -0.41
N LEU A 157 -10.01 -15.18 -0.29
CA LEU A 157 -9.10 -16.12 -0.92
C LEU A 157 -9.27 -17.56 -0.40
N GLN A 158 -9.49 -17.75 0.91
CA GLN A 158 -9.75 -19.07 1.51
C GLN A 158 -11.00 -19.75 0.95
N SER A 159 -11.99 -18.98 0.52
CA SER A 159 -13.23 -19.51 -0.06
C SER A 159 -13.10 -19.95 -1.53
N MET A 160 -11.98 -19.66 -2.19
CA MET A 160 -11.80 -19.92 -3.62
C MET A 160 -11.18 -21.32 -3.84
N PRO A 161 -11.82 -22.20 -4.65
CA PRO A 161 -11.38 -23.59 -4.80
C PRO A 161 -10.03 -23.74 -5.54
N ASN A 162 -9.66 -22.74 -6.33
CA ASN A 162 -8.43 -22.67 -7.10
C ASN A 162 -7.31 -21.88 -6.39
N VAL A 163 -7.44 -21.63 -5.09
CA VAL A 163 -6.43 -20.92 -4.29
C VAL A 163 -5.91 -21.80 -3.17
N SER A 164 -4.58 -21.94 -3.09
CA SER A 164 -3.88 -22.57 -1.96
C SER A 164 -3.09 -21.51 -1.19
N LEU A 165 -3.41 -21.34 0.09
CA LEU A 165 -2.75 -20.40 0.97
C LEU A 165 -1.73 -21.11 1.86
N ARG A 166 -0.49 -20.63 1.89
CA ARG A 166 0.61 -21.21 2.69
C ARG A 166 1.32 -20.13 3.52
N GLU A 167 0.92 -20.02 4.78
CA GLU A 167 1.65 -19.22 5.79
C GLU A 167 2.86 -20.00 6.31
N HIS A 168 3.79 -19.29 6.95
CA HIS A 168 5.03 -19.87 7.48
C HIS A 168 5.87 -20.62 6.43
N CYS A 169 5.68 -20.29 5.15
CA CYS A 169 6.28 -20.93 3.99
C CYS A 169 7.32 -19.97 3.40
N ASP A 170 8.54 -20.09 3.89
CA ASP A 170 9.67 -19.32 3.40
C ASP A 170 10.05 -19.79 2.01
N VAL A 171 10.23 -18.85 1.08
CA VAL A 171 10.69 -19.13 -0.28
C VAL A 171 12.12 -18.63 -0.39
N THR A 172 13.04 -19.55 -0.62
CA THR A 172 14.48 -19.30 -0.54
C THR A 172 15.15 -19.16 -1.90
N GLY A 173 14.44 -19.51 -2.98
CA GLY A 173 14.96 -19.41 -4.33
C GLY A 173 14.01 -19.96 -5.40
N PHE A 174 14.54 -20.10 -6.62
CA PHE A 174 13.76 -20.45 -7.80
C PHE A 174 14.20 -21.78 -8.39
N ILE A 175 13.23 -22.59 -8.82
CA ILE A 175 13.47 -23.79 -9.60
C ILE A 175 13.67 -23.39 -11.07
N ARG A 176 14.74 -23.89 -11.69
CA ARG A 176 15.13 -23.50 -13.06
C ARG A 176 15.12 -24.69 -14.01
N SER A 177 14.60 -24.46 -15.21
CA SER A 177 14.78 -25.32 -16.38
C SER A 177 15.45 -24.48 -17.48
N GLY A 178 16.78 -24.54 -17.53
CA GLY A 178 17.58 -23.61 -18.35
C GLY A 178 17.42 -22.16 -17.89
N CYS A 179 16.94 -21.29 -18.78
CA CYS A 179 16.62 -19.89 -18.46
C CYS A 179 15.22 -19.68 -17.86
N ARG A 180 14.32 -20.67 -17.97
CA ARG A 180 12.95 -20.56 -17.47
C ARG A 180 12.89 -20.82 -15.97
N ILE A 181 12.10 -20.01 -15.25
CA ILE A 181 11.66 -20.31 -13.89
C ILE A 181 10.42 -21.20 -13.97
N SER A 182 10.46 -22.33 -13.28
CA SER A 182 9.39 -23.35 -13.26
C SER A 182 8.85 -23.66 -11.86
N GLY A 183 9.14 -22.78 -10.90
CA GLY A 183 8.69 -22.91 -9.51
C GLY A 183 9.63 -22.25 -8.52
N VAL A 184 9.43 -22.55 -7.25
CA VAL A 184 10.21 -22.02 -6.13
C VAL A 184 10.63 -23.11 -5.15
N HIS A 185 11.81 -22.93 -4.56
CA HIS A 185 12.24 -23.70 -3.39
C HIS A 185 11.60 -23.09 -2.15
N SER A 186 11.00 -23.93 -1.30
CA SER A 186 10.39 -23.46 -0.05
C SER A 186 10.75 -24.31 1.16
N SER A 187 10.58 -23.76 2.36
CA SER A 187 10.73 -24.48 3.63
C SER A 187 9.81 -25.69 3.77
N HIS A 188 8.77 -25.78 2.95
CA HIS A 188 7.79 -26.87 2.91
C HIS A 188 7.95 -27.76 1.67
N GLY A 189 9.13 -27.75 1.05
CA GLY A 189 9.43 -28.46 -0.19
C GLY A 189 9.17 -27.63 -1.45
N ASP A 190 9.55 -28.18 -2.59
CA ASP A 190 9.47 -27.50 -3.87
C ASP A 190 8.03 -27.27 -4.33
N ILE A 191 7.77 -26.09 -4.91
CA ILE A 191 6.47 -25.72 -5.47
C ILE A 191 6.64 -25.41 -6.95
N HIS A 192 6.27 -26.37 -7.80
CA HIS A 192 6.29 -26.20 -9.26
C HIS A 192 5.11 -25.36 -9.75
N ALA A 193 5.37 -24.50 -10.74
CA ALA A 193 4.39 -23.63 -11.37
C ALA A 193 4.81 -23.22 -12.79
N ASP A 194 3.83 -22.82 -13.61
CA ASP A 194 4.09 -22.29 -14.94
C ASP A 194 4.61 -20.84 -14.88
N GLN A 195 4.18 -20.09 -13.87
CA GLN A 195 4.58 -18.72 -13.60
C GLN A 195 4.84 -18.51 -12.10
N VAL A 196 5.83 -17.68 -11.78
CA VAL A 196 6.16 -17.23 -10.42
C VAL A 196 6.08 -15.71 -10.37
N VAL A 197 5.32 -15.18 -9.42
CA VAL A 197 5.17 -13.74 -9.18
C VAL A 197 5.82 -13.37 -7.85
N VAL A 198 6.81 -12.47 -7.88
CA VAL A 198 7.45 -11.93 -6.67
C VAL A 198 6.69 -10.70 -6.21
N CYS A 199 6.02 -10.83 -5.06
CA CYS A 199 5.27 -9.80 -4.35
C CYS A 199 5.82 -9.58 -2.92
N ALA A 200 7.09 -9.93 -2.67
CA ALA A 200 7.69 -10.04 -1.34
C ALA A 200 8.08 -8.69 -0.70
N GLY A 201 7.45 -7.59 -1.10
CA GLY A 201 7.67 -6.26 -0.51
C GLY A 201 9.15 -5.89 -0.44
N ALA A 202 9.62 -5.48 0.74
CA ALA A 202 11.00 -5.04 0.94
C ALA A 202 12.03 -6.17 0.81
N TRP A 203 11.59 -7.43 0.89
CA TRP A 203 12.43 -8.62 0.73
C TRP A 203 12.57 -9.08 -0.72
N SER A 204 11.88 -8.42 -1.67
CA SER A 204 11.94 -8.80 -3.09
C SER A 204 13.37 -8.73 -3.65
N GLY A 205 14.17 -7.74 -3.24
CA GLY A 205 15.57 -7.64 -3.63
C GLY A 205 16.42 -8.82 -3.14
N ASN A 206 16.23 -9.23 -1.87
CA ASN A 206 16.94 -10.36 -1.29
C ASN A 206 16.60 -11.67 -2.00
N LEU A 207 15.31 -11.91 -2.28
CA LEU A 207 14.88 -13.12 -3.00
C LEU A 207 15.45 -13.18 -4.43
N MET A 208 15.56 -12.03 -5.09
CA MET A 208 16.09 -11.94 -6.47
C MET A 208 17.62 -12.02 -6.56
N SER A 209 18.35 -11.87 -5.46
CA SER A 209 19.81 -11.76 -5.44
C SER A 209 20.54 -12.95 -6.09
N GLY A 210 19.97 -14.16 -6.02
CA GLY A 210 20.53 -15.37 -6.63
C GLY A 210 20.43 -15.44 -8.17
N LEU A 211 19.75 -14.49 -8.81
CA LEU A 211 19.55 -14.49 -10.27
C LEU A 211 20.56 -13.61 -11.03
N GLY A 212 21.33 -12.77 -10.35
CA GLY A 212 22.35 -11.89 -10.96
C GLY A 212 21.94 -10.41 -10.96
N PRO A 213 20.90 -9.98 -11.70
CA PRO A 213 20.48 -8.58 -11.73
C PRO A 213 20.04 -8.07 -10.35
N VAL A 214 20.47 -6.87 -9.98
CA VAL A 214 20.09 -6.28 -8.69
C VAL A 214 18.74 -5.61 -8.84
N LEU A 215 17.74 -6.04 -8.06
CA LEU A 215 16.45 -5.36 -7.98
C LEU A 215 16.57 -4.22 -6.95
N PRO A 216 16.54 -2.93 -7.35
CA PRO A 216 16.83 -1.82 -6.44
C PRO A 216 15.63 -1.48 -5.54
N ILE A 217 15.20 -2.43 -4.73
CA ILE A 217 14.16 -2.25 -3.71
C ILE A 217 14.81 -2.29 -2.34
N ALA A 218 14.75 -1.16 -1.62
CA ALA A 218 15.30 -1.04 -0.28
C ALA A 218 14.17 -0.90 0.77
N PRO A 219 14.35 -1.46 1.99
CA PRO A 219 13.43 -1.22 3.09
C PRO A 219 13.53 0.23 3.57
N VAL A 220 12.39 0.89 3.72
CA VAL A 220 12.29 2.21 4.35
C VAL A 220 11.33 2.13 5.52
N LYS A 221 11.89 2.16 6.73
CA LYS A 221 11.16 2.05 7.99
C LYS A 221 10.27 3.27 8.19
N GLY A 222 9.07 3.01 8.68
CA GLY A 222 8.12 4.04 9.10
C GLY A 222 7.39 3.61 10.35
N GLN A 223 7.42 4.50 11.33
CA GLN A 223 6.76 4.31 12.60
C GLN A 223 5.45 5.07 12.66
N MET A 224 4.50 4.51 13.40
CA MET A 224 3.13 4.97 13.54
C MET A 224 2.73 4.89 15.01
N ILE A 225 1.87 5.80 15.46
CA ILE A 225 1.23 5.73 16.78
C ILE A 225 -0.28 5.78 16.65
N LEU A 226 -0.97 5.24 17.65
CA LEU A 226 -2.42 5.12 17.68
C LEU A 226 -2.96 5.69 18.99
N TYR A 227 -3.97 6.54 18.87
CA TYR A 227 -4.77 7.02 20.00
C TYR A 227 -6.15 6.37 19.98
N LYS A 228 -6.81 6.40 21.13
CA LYS A 228 -8.22 6.05 21.28
C LYS A 228 -8.99 7.25 21.82
N CYS A 229 -9.90 7.77 21.02
CA CYS A 229 -10.72 8.94 21.31
C CYS A 229 -12.21 8.57 21.18
N SER A 230 -13.10 9.57 21.30
CA SER A 230 -14.50 9.43 20.91
C SER A 230 -14.63 9.23 19.39
N LYS A 231 -15.72 8.61 18.95
CA LYS A 231 -15.94 8.26 17.53
C LYS A 231 -16.05 9.49 16.61
N ASP A 232 -16.42 10.63 17.18
CA ASP A 232 -16.63 11.92 16.53
C ASP A 232 -15.43 12.88 16.70
N PHE A 233 -14.34 12.44 17.32
CA PHE A 233 -13.18 13.28 17.61
C PHE A 233 -12.53 13.90 16.34
N LEU A 234 -12.42 13.11 15.26
CA LEU A 234 -11.83 13.54 14.00
C LEU A 234 -12.70 13.04 12.85
N SER A 235 -13.15 13.95 12.00
CA SER A 235 -14.07 13.69 10.89
C SER A 235 -13.36 13.47 9.55
N SER A 236 -12.19 14.10 9.36
CA SER A 236 -11.39 14.07 8.13
C SER A 236 -9.93 13.73 8.41
N MET A 237 -9.23 13.21 7.40
CA MET A 237 -7.78 13.17 7.47
C MET A 237 -7.22 14.60 7.42
N VAL A 238 -6.15 14.84 8.17
CA VAL A 238 -5.39 16.10 8.15
C VAL A 238 -3.91 15.80 7.99
N LEU A 239 -3.21 16.67 7.26
CA LEU A 239 -1.81 16.48 6.90
C LEU A 239 -1.07 17.82 6.89
N MET A 240 0.10 17.85 7.52
CA MET A 240 1.03 18.98 7.53
C MET A 240 2.47 18.44 7.45
N ARG A 241 3.27 18.96 6.50
CA ARG A 241 4.72 18.65 6.36
C ARG A 241 5.07 17.16 6.51
N GLY A 242 4.31 16.28 5.85
CA GLY A 242 4.52 14.83 5.86
C GLY A 242 4.02 14.09 7.10
N ARG A 243 3.40 14.79 8.06
CA ARG A 243 2.76 14.24 9.26
C ARG A 243 1.25 14.30 9.10
N TYR A 244 0.56 13.21 9.40
CA TYR A 244 -0.88 13.10 9.22
C TYR A 244 -1.57 12.46 10.42
N ALA A 245 -2.83 12.81 10.61
CA ALA A 245 -3.77 12.11 11.47
C ALA A 245 -4.93 11.55 10.64
N ILE A 246 -5.28 10.29 10.88
CA ILE A 246 -6.30 9.56 10.11
C ILE A 246 -7.37 9.04 11.07
N PRO A 247 -8.64 9.41 10.88
CA PRO A 247 -9.72 8.92 11.72
C PRO A 247 -10.09 7.47 11.39
N ARG A 248 -10.69 6.79 12.37
CA ARG A 248 -11.33 5.48 12.21
C ARG A 248 -12.73 5.53 12.82
N ARG A 249 -13.67 4.78 12.23
CA ARG A 249 -15.08 4.74 12.66
C ARG A 249 -15.29 4.35 14.12
N ASP A 250 -14.32 3.65 14.70
CA ASP A 250 -14.36 3.23 16.10
C ASP A 250 -13.71 4.24 17.06
N GLY A 251 -13.30 5.43 16.60
CA GLY A 251 -12.67 6.48 17.42
C GLY A 251 -11.16 6.31 17.59
N HIS A 252 -10.54 5.35 16.91
CA HIS A 252 -9.07 5.33 16.85
C HIS A 252 -8.55 6.41 15.91
N ILE A 253 -7.50 7.11 16.34
CA ILE A 253 -6.82 8.13 15.53
C ILE A 253 -5.39 7.67 15.28
N LEU A 254 -5.08 7.43 14.00
CA LEU A 254 -3.79 6.95 13.58
C LEU A 254 -2.90 8.12 13.16
N VAL A 255 -1.72 8.24 13.78
CA VAL A 255 -0.78 9.32 13.50
C VAL A 255 0.51 8.75 12.92
N GLY A 256 0.96 9.33 11.81
CA GLY A 256 2.14 8.87 11.11
C GLY A 256 2.79 9.95 10.25
N SER A 257 3.95 9.70 9.67
CA SER A 257 4.86 8.59 9.99
C SER A 257 6.30 9.05 9.91
N THR A 258 7.21 8.30 10.54
CA THR A 258 8.66 8.52 10.31
C THR A 258 9.09 7.98 8.94
N LEU A 259 10.30 8.39 8.54
CA LEU A 259 11.01 7.95 7.34
C LEU A 259 12.45 7.67 7.74
N GLU A 260 12.84 6.40 7.76
CA GLU A 260 14.14 5.96 8.26
C GLU A 260 14.78 4.94 7.31
N TYR A 261 16.05 5.14 6.96
CA TYR A 261 16.85 4.24 6.10
C TYR A 261 17.79 3.40 6.95
N VAL A 262 17.24 2.46 7.72
CA VAL A 262 17.97 1.65 8.72
C VAL A 262 17.96 0.17 8.38
N GLY A 263 17.81 -0.18 7.09
CA GLY A 263 17.72 -1.55 6.65
C GLY A 263 16.42 -2.23 7.11
N PHE A 264 16.52 -3.49 7.52
CA PHE A 264 15.37 -4.32 7.90
C PHE A 264 14.99 -4.25 9.38
N ASP A 265 15.58 -3.34 10.16
CA ASP A 265 15.17 -3.13 11.55
C ASP A 265 13.74 -2.58 11.62
N LYS A 266 12.88 -3.27 12.38
CA LYS A 266 11.47 -2.93 12.61
C LYS A 266 11.19 -2.53 14.06
N THR A 267 12.21 -2.34 14.89
CA THR A 267 12.06 -2.03 16.31
C THR A 267 11.58 -0.58 16.46
N PRO A 268 10.41 -0.31 17.05
CA PRO A 268 10.00 1.07 17.32
C PRO A 268 10.93 1.74 18.34
N THR A 269 11.11 3.06 18.26
CA THR A 269 12.04 3.80 19.13
C THR A 269 11.34 4.89 19.92
N ASP A 270 11.86 5.21 21.11
CA ASP A 270 11.31 6.24 21.98
C ASP A 270 11.43 7.64 21.36
N GLU A 271 12.50 7.91 20.60
CA GLU A 271 12.69 9.17 19.89
C GLU A 271 11.59 9.35 18.82
N ALA A 272 11.25 8.29 18.09
CA ALA A 272 10.17 8.32 17.12
C ALA A 272 8.81 8.47 17.78
N LEU A 273 8.57 7.82 18.92
CA LEU A 273 7.36 7.99 19.71
C LEU A 273 7.19 9.45 20.14
N GLN A 274 8.21 10.06 20.73
CA GLN A 274 8.17 11.47 21.16
C GLN A 274 7.94 12.41 19.97
N CYS A 275 8.63 12.20 18.85
CA CYS A 275 8.47 12.99 17.64
C CYS A 275 7.04 12.89 17.07
N LEU A 276 6.47 11.68 17.04
CA LEU A 276 5.10 11.46 16.56
C LEU A 276 4.05 12.04 17.51
N ARG A 277 4.27 11.97 18.83
CA ARG A 277 3.41 12.64 19.82
C ARG A 277 3.41 14.15 19.65
N ALA A 278 4.59 14.76 19.52
CA ALA A 278 4.71 16.19 19.27
C ALA A 278 3.99 16.61 17.98
N SER A 279 4.11 15.81 16.91
CA SER A 279 3.39 16.05 15.65
C SER A 279 1.87 15.90 15.81
N ALA A 280 1.41 14.93 16.61
CA ALA A 280 0.00 14.71 16.90
C ALA A 280 -0.59 15.87 17.70
N GLU A 281 0.11 16.33 18.73
CA GLU A 281 -0.28 17.46 19.58
C GLU A 281 -0.25 18.79 18.80
N GLN A 282 0.70 18.95 17.87
CA GLN A 282 0.73 20.11 16.98
C GLN A 282 -0.49 20.14 16.05
N LEU A 283 -0.86 19.01 15.44
CA LEU A 283 -2.04 18.92 14.56
C LEU A 283 -3.35 19.03 15.36
N LEU A 284 -3.42 18.33 16.49
CA LEU A 284 -4.63 18.10 17.28
C LEU A 284 -4.31 18.31 18.77
N PRO A 285 -4.32 19.56 19.28
CA PRO A 285 -3.90 19.88 20.65
C PRO A 285 -4.66 19.12 21.74
N ALA A 286 -5.89 18.71 21.47
CA ALA A 286 -6.70 17.89 22.37
C ALA A 286 -6.11 16.48 22.65
N LEU A 287 -5.11 16.03 21.87
CA LEU A 287 -4.38 14.79 22.13
C LEU A 287 -3.30 14.93 23.21
N ALA A 288 -3.00 16.16 23.65
CA ALA A 288 -2.01 16.40 24.71
C ALA A 288 -2.38 15.60 25.97
N GLY A 289 -1.41 14.84 26.48
CA GLY A 289 -1.60 13.97 27.65
C GLY A 289 -2.46 12.71 27.43
N SER A 290 -3.02 12.51 26.23
CA SER A 290 -3.78 11.29 25.91
C SER A 290 -2.84 10.07 25.81
N PRO A 291 -3.27 8.88 26.29
CA PRO A 291 -2.46 7.68 26.20
C PRO A 291 -2.37 7.19 24.75
N VAL A 292 -1.16 6.84 24.33
CA VAL A 292 -0.91 6.10 23.09
C VAL A 292 -1.27 4.63 23.35
N VAL A 293 -2.20 4.09 22.56
CA VAL A 293 -2.70 2.70 22.68
C VAL A 293 -2.01 1.73 21.71
N GLY A 294 -1.12 2.22 20.85
CA GLY A 294 -0.30 1.40 19.99
C GLY A 294 0.84 2.19 19.34
N HIS A 295 1.98 1.52 19.15
CA HIS A 295 3.17 2.05 18.50
C HIS A 295 3.87 0.89 17.77
N TRP A 296 4.13 1.07 16.47
CA TRP A 296 4.73 0.03 15.64
C TRP A 296 5.55 0.63 14.50
N ALA A 297 6.32 -0.23 13.82
CA ALA A 297 7.02 0.11 12.59
C ALA A 297 6.66 -0.86 11.46
N GLY A 298 6.79 -0.39 10.21
CA GLY A 298 6.71 -1.23 9.01
C GLY A 298 7.75 -0.81 7.97
N LEU A 299 8.13 -1.74 7.09
CA LEU A 299 9.16 -1.53 6.06
C LEU A 299 8.53 -1.33 4.69
N ARG A 300 8.55 -0.08 4.20
CA ARG A 300 8.06 0.24 2.86
C ARG A 300 9.06 -0.28 1.82
N PRO A 301 8.61 -0.93 0.72
CA PRO A 301 9.49 -1.39 -0.35
C PRO A 301 9.84 -0.22 -1.28
N GLY A 302 10.90 0.53 -0.97
CA GLY A 302 11.32 1.71 -1.72
C GLY A 302 11.97 1.34 -3.05
N SER A 303 11.29 1.62 -4.16
CA SER A 303 11.85 1.61 -5.52
C SER A 303 12.36 3.00 -5.92
N PRO A 304 13.23 3.11 -6.94
CA PRO A 304 13.64 4.38 -7.50
C PRO A 304 12.42 5.18 -7.99
N HIS A 305 12.35 6.46 -7.63
CA HIS A 305 11.25 7.38 -7.95
C HIS A 305 9.85 6.92 -7.47
N GLY A 306 9.75 5.84 -6.67
CA GLY A 306 8.49 5.29 -6.19
C GLY A 306 7.63 4.58 -7.24
N VAL A 307 8.18 4.32 -8.44
CA VAL A 307 7.49 3.60 -9.51
C VAL A 307 7.68 2.09 -9.30
N PRO A 308 6.60 1.30 -9.14
CA PRO A 308 6.73 -0.14 -8.90
C PRO A 308 7.27 -0.90 -10.11
N PHE A 309 7.77 -2.10 -9.86
CA PHE A 309 8.14 -3.09 -10.88
C PHE A 309 6.94 -4.00 -11.11
N ILE A 310 6.35 -3.95 -12.31
CA ILE A 310 5.18 -4.74 -12.68
C ILE A 310 5.41 -5.32 -14.07
N GLY A 311 5.51 -6.65 -14.16
CA GLY A 311 5.66 -7.34 -15.45
C GLY A 311 6.64 -8.51 -15.40
N GLY A 312 6.81 -9.15 -16.55
CA GLY A 312 7.72 -10.28 -16.73
C GLY A 312 9.19 -9.85 -16.72
N VAL A 313 10.08 -10.75 -16.33
CA VAL A 313 11.53 -10.53 -16.38
C VAL A 313 12.09 -11.24 -17.62
N PRO A 314 12.47 -10.53 -18.71
CA PRO A 314 12.78 -11.18 -19.99
C PRO A 314 13.91 -12.22 -19.94
N ALA A 315 14.91 -11.99 -19.11
CA ALA A 315 16.03 -12.93 -18.90
C ALA A 315 15.60 -14.25 -18.23
N PHE A 316 14.43 -14.26 -17.58
CA PHE A 316 13.89 -15.37 -16.82
C PHE A 316 12.42 -15.63 -17.18
N PRO A 317 12.13 -16.24 -18.35
CA PRO A 317 10.76 -16.59 -18.71
C PRO A 317 10.08 -17.38 -17.59
N GLY A 318 8.82 -17.06 -17.29
CA GLY A 318 8.11 -17.64 -16.13
C GLY A 318 8.20 -16.79 -14.86
N LEU A 319 9.09 -15.79 -14.78
CA LEU A 319 9.23 -14.91 -13.63
C LEU A 319 8.58 -13.54 -13.85
N TRP A 320 7.84 -13.09 -12.84
CA TRP A 320 7.12 -11.82 -12.82
C TRP A 320 7.42 -11.07 -11.54
N LEU A 321 7.41 -9.74 -11.62
CA LEU A 321 7.51 -8.85 -10.47
C LEU A 321 6.19 -8.08 -10.30
N ASN A 322 5.79 -7.91 -9.04
CA ASN A 322 4.80 -6.91 -8.63
C ASN A 322 5.20 -6.40 -7.24
N CYS A 323 6.16 -5.48 -7.20
CA CYS A 323 6.78 -5.01 -5.96
C CYS A 323 7.35 -3.60 -6.09
N GLY A 324 7.83 -3.03 -4.98
CA GLY A 324 8.49 -1.72 -4.99
C GLY A 324 7.55 -0.52 -4.91
N HIS A 325 6.33 -0.67 -4.40
CA HIS A 325 5.34 0.42 -4.36
C HIS A 325 5.58 1.51 -3.30
N TYR A 326 6.69 1.44 -2.56
CA TYR A 326 7.11 2.41 -1.55
C TYR A 326 5.99 2.86 -0.59
N ARG A 327 5.67 4.15 -0.56
CA ARG A 327 4.63 4.78 0.28
C ARG A 327 3.22 4.51 -0.20
N ASN A 328 3.06 4.11 -1.46
CA ASN A 328 1.78 4.04 -2.14
C ASN A 328 1.31 2.59 -2.33
N GLY A 329 1.98 1.60 -1.70
CA GLY A 329 1.67 0.18 -1.90
C GLY A 329 0.24 -0.22 -1.56
N LEU A 330 -0.43 0.48 -0.65
CA LEU A 330 -1.86 0.27 -0.48
C LEU A 330 -2.63 0.86 -1.66
N VAL A 331 -2.60 2.20 -1.84
CA VAL A 331 -3.39 2.87 -2.87
C VAL A 331 -3.15 2.33 -4.28
N LEU A 332 -1.95 1.89 -4.65
CA LEU A 332 -1.65 1.37 -5.99
C LEU A 332 -1.98 -0.11 -6.18
N ALA A 333 -2.23 -0.87 -5.11
CA ALA A 333 -2.30 -2.34 -5.21
C ALA A 333 -3.41 -2.82 -6.15
N PRO A 334 -4.65 -2.28 -6.14
CA PRO A 334 -5.68 -2.73 -7.07
C PRO A 334 -5.25 -2.60 -8.54
N ALA A 335 -4.84 -1.41 -8.99
CA ALA A 335 -4.41 -1.22 -10.36
C ALA A 335 -3.17 -2.05 -10.70
N SER A 336 -2.20 -2.13 -9.78
CA SER A 336 -0.96 -2.89 -10.02
C SER A 336 -1.23 -4.37 -10.24
N CYS A 337 -2.13 -4.95 -9.44
CA CYS A 337 -2.49 -6.36 -9.53
C CYS A 337 -3.39 -6.66 -10.73
N GLN A 338 -4.28 -5.72 -11.09
CA GLN A 338 -5.10 -5.86 -12.29
C GLN A 338 -4.22 -5.79 -13.55
N LEU A 339 -3.31 -4.82 -13.62
CA LEU A 339 -2.29 -4.71 -14.67
C LEU A 339 -1.48 -6.00 -14.80
N LEU A 340 -0.96 -6.53 -13.68
CA LEU A 340 -0.23 -7.80 -13.69
C LEU A 340 -1.09 -8.95 -14.25
N ALA A 341 -2.34 -9.07 -13.81
CA ALA A 341 -3.24 -10.11 -14.28
C ALA A 341 -3.51 -9.98 -15.79
N ASP A 342 -3.74 -8.76 -16.29
CA ASP A 342 -3.95 -8.52 -17.71
C ASP A 342 -2.71 -8.94 -18.53
N LEU A 343 -1.51 -8.60 -18.06
CA LEU A 343 -0.25 -8.98 -18.71
C LEU A 343 -0.03 -10.50 -18.73
N ILE A 344 -0.25 -11.19 -17.61
CA ILE A 344 -0.10 -12.66 -17.52
C ILE A 344 -1.11 -13.37 -18.43
N LEU A 345 -2.32 -12.83 -18.55
CA LEU A 345 -3.42 -13.42 -19.31
C LEU A 345 -3.45 -12.98 -20.78
N GLY A 346 -2.53 -12.13 -21.22
CA GLY A 346 -2.49 -11.60 -22.58
C GLY A 346 -3.68 -10.72 -22.94
N ARG A 347 -4.23 -9.99 -21.97
CA ARG A 347 -5.36 -9.05 -22.14
C ARG A 347 -4.83 -7.63 -22.40
N GLU A 348 -5.71 -6.79 -22.93
CA GLU A 348 -5.44 -5.35 -23.00
C GLU A 348 -5.27 -4.78 -21.58
N PRO A 349 -4.13 -4.15 -21.26
CA PRO A 349 -3.89 -3.59 -19.93
C PRO A 349 -4.80 -2.40 -19.59
N ILE A 350 -5.27 -2.33 -18.34
CA ILE A 350 -6.07 -1.18 -17.84
C ILE A 350 -5.31 0.17 -17.83
N VAL A 351 -3.98 0.14 -17.88
CA VAL A 351 -3.08 1.30 -17.95
C VAL A 351 -1.85 0.91 -18.79
N ASP A 352 -1.13 1.88 -19.35
CA ASP A 352 0.10 1.63 -20.11
C ASP A 352 1.14 0.86 -19.26
N PRO A 353 1.56 -0.35 -19.66
CA PRO A 353 2.52 -1.14 -18.90
C PRO A 353 3.96 -0.61 -18.97
N ALA A 354 4.31 0.21 -19.96
CA ALA A 354 5.71 0.54 -20.26
C ALA A 354 6.48 1.16 -19.08
N PRO A 355 5.93 2.12 -18.30
CA PRO A 355 6.64 2.73 -17.18
C PRO A 355 6.98 1.75 -16.05
N TYR A 356 6.25 0.63 -15.93
CA TYR A 356 6.40 -0.33 -14.84
C TYR A 356 7.25 -1.55 -15.23
N CYS A 357 7.53 -1.73 -16.52
CA CYS A 357 8.25 -2.87 -17.06
C CYS A 357 9.60 -3.05 -16.35
N PRO A 358 9.94 -4.25 -15.84
CA PRO A 358 11.22 -4.47 -15.16
C PRO A 358 12.46 -4.32 -16.06
N ALA A 359 12.32 -4.51 -17.37
CA ALA A 359 13.43 -4.45 -18.31
C ALA A 359 14.13 -3.08 -18.28
N GLY A 360 15.46 -3.08 -18.16
CA GLY A 360 16.27 -1.85 -18.12
C GLY A 360 16.22 -1.08 -16.78
N ARG A 361 15.55 -1.60 -15.75
CA ARG A 361 15.43 -0.97 -14.43
C ARG A 361 16.13 -1.73 -13.29
N PHE A 362 16.79 -2.84 -13.62
CA PHE A 362 17.70 -3.52 -12.71
C PHE A 362 19.03 -2.76 -12.62
N GLY A 363 19.68 -2.85 -11.46
CA GLY A 363 21.03 -2.31 -11.21
C GLY A 363 22.14 -3.29 -11.55
#